data_AF-X1K622-F1
#
_entry.id   AF-X1K622-F1
#
_cell.length_a   1.000
_cell.length_b   1.000
_cell.length_c   1.000
_cell.angle_alpha   90.00
_cell.angle_beta   90.00
_cell.angle_gamma   90.00
#
_symmetry.space_group_name_H-M   'P 1'
#
loop_
_entity.id
_entity.type
_entity.pdbx_description
1 polymer ?
#
loop_
_entity_poly.entity_id
_entity_poly.type
_entity_poly.pdbx_seq_one_letter_code
_entity_poly.pdbx_strand_id
1 'polypeptide(L)'
;MTKENLITSPVGTTLEEAKIILHKNRIEKLPIVNKNFILKGLITIKDIEKVEKFPNACKDAKGRLRVGAAVGVSRDTMERVEALVNAKVDVIVVDTAHGHSTRVIKVIKEIKRNFDIELVGGNVATFEGAESLIKAGIDALKVGIGPGSICTTRVIAGVGVPQVSAIQECKRAAKKYHIPLIADGGIKYSGDITKALAVGADSAMIGSLFAGTEESPGEVVLYKGRSYKEYRGMGSIGAMKKGSKDRYFQEEAENNKLVPEGIEGRVSYKGPFSACVYQLLGGVRSGMGYCGVKNIKELQGKTKFVQITSAGLRESHPHDIIITKEAPNYGIE
;
A
#
# COMPACT_ATOMS: atom_id res chain seq x y z
N MET A 1 -0.80 -21.82 38.20
CA MET A 1 -2.00 -21.26 37.52
C MET A 1 -3.08 -21.05 38.56
N THR A 2 -3.72 -19.88 38.59
CA THR A 2 -4.86 -19.58 39.46
C THR A 2 -6.09 -20.36 38.97
N LYS A 3 -6.72 -21.15 39.83
CA LYS A 3 -7.89 -22.00 39.48
C LYS A 3 -9.23 -21.45 40.00
N GLU A 4 -9.17 -20.47 40.89
CA GLU A 4 -10.33 -19.93 41.61
C GLU A 4 -10.48 -18.43 41.32
N ASN A 5 -11.72 -17.93 41.39
CA ASN A 5 -12.07 -16.51 41.21
C ASN A 5 -11.64 -15.88 39.87
N LEU A 6 -11.62 -16.67 38.79
CA LEU A 6 -11.40 -16.13 37.45
C LEU A 6 -12.62 -15.30 37.02
N ILE A 7 -12.43 -14.00 36.87
CA ILE A 7 -13.48 -13.12 36.34
C ILE A 7 -13.64 -13.41 34.85
N THR A 8 -14.86 -13.74 34.43
CA THR A 8 -15.22 -14.02 33.03
C THR A 8 -16.42 -13.20 32.60
N SER A 9 -16.64 -13.08 31.29
CA SER A 9 -17.81 -12.39 30.72
C SER A 9 -18.53 -13.27 29.68
N PRO A 10 -19.85 -13.12 29.47
CA PRO A 10 -20.56 -13.90 28.46
C PRO A 10 -20.20 -13.48 27.02
N VAL A 11 -20.45 -14.36 26.06
CA VAL A 11 -20.40 -14.02 24.62
C VAL A 11 -21.32 -12.83 24.34
N GLY A 12 -20.81 -11.84 23.61
CA GLY A 12 -21.52 -10.60 23.28
C GLY A 12 -21.07 -9.38 24.08
N THR A 13 -20.21 -9.55 25.10
CA THR A 13 -19.63 -8.42 25.84
C THR A 13 -18.90 -7.45 24.91
N THR A 14 -19.30 -6.18 24.96
CA THR A 14 -18.70 -5.11 24.16
C THR A 14 -17.38 -4.63 24.76
N LEU A 15 -16.58 -3.88 24.00
CA LEU A 15 -15.34 -3.28 24.52
C LEU A 15 -15.59 -2.30 25.68
N GLU A 16 -16.70 -1.55 25.65
CA GLU A 16 -17.07 -0.63 26.72
C GLU A 16 -17.47 -1.36 28.01
N GLU A 17 -18.27 -2.43 27.90
CA GLU A 17 -18.59 -3.28 29.04
C GLU A 17 -17.34 -3.97 29.60
N ALA A 18 -16.49 -4.49 28.72
CA ALA A 18 -15.22 -5.10 29.10
C ALA A 18 -14.32 -4.09 29.84
N LYS A 19 -14.26 -2.84 29.38
CA LYS A 19 -13.51 -1.76 30.05
C LYS A 19 -13.97 -1.56 31.50
N ILE A 20 -15.28 -1.52 31.73
CA ILE A 20 -15.86 -1.39 33.08
C ILE A 20 -15.48 -2.60 33.95
N ILE A 21 -15.60 -3.82 33.42
CA ILE A 21 -15.30 -5.05 34.16
C ILE A 21 -13.80 -5.14 34.50
N LEU A 22 -12.92 -4.90 33.53
CA LEU A 22 -11.47 -4.91 33.72
C LEU A 22 -11.05 -3.88 34.78
N HIS A 23 -11.59 -2.66 34.71
CA HIS A 23 -11.28 -1.59 35.67
C HIS A 23 -11.81 -1.89 37.08
N LYS A 24 -13.07 -2.32 37.21
CA LYS A 24 -13.69 -2.64 38.50
C LYS A 24 -12.94 -3.76 39.23
N ASN A 25 -12.49 -4.77 38.51
CA ASN A 25 -11.82 -5.94 39.08
C ASN A 25 -10.29 -5.81 39.09
N ARG A 26 -9.72 -4.72 38.56
CA ARG A 26 -8.27 -4.47 38.46
C ARG A 26 -7.51 -5.61 37.79
N ILE A 27 -8.04 -6.10 36.66
CA ILE A 27 -7.46 -7.19 35.86
C ILE A 27 -7.16 -6.72 34.44
N GLU A 28 -6.20 -7.36 33.78
CA GLU A 28 -5.77 -7.01 32.41
C GLU A 28 -6.40 -7.88 31.31
N LYS A 29 -6.98 -9.02 31.69
CA LYS A 29 -7.48 -10.06 30.78
C LYS A 29 -8.87 -10.49 31.23
N LEU A 30 -9.81 -10.49 30.29
CA LEU A 30 -11.19 -10.90 30.50
C LEU A 30 -11.54 -12.06 29.54
N PRO A 31 -11.48 -13.31 30.01
CA PRO A 31 -11.95 -14.47 29.26
C PRO A 31 -13.44 -14.39 28.99
N ILE A 32 -13.82 -14.66 27.75
CA ILE A 32 -15.20 -14.69 27.28
C ILE A 32 -15.64 -16.14 27.20
N VAL A 33 -16.70 -16.52 27.91
CA VAL A 33 -17.21 -17.90 28.00
C VAL A 33 -18.66 -17.98 27.57
N ASN A 34 -19.09 -19.17 27.12
CA ASN A 34 -20.51 -19.44 26.91
C ASN A 34 -21.20 -19.94 28.20
N LYS A 35 -22.51 -20.27 28.11
CA LYS A 35 -23.31 -20.77 29.25
C LYS A 35 -22.74 -22.05 29.91
N ASN A 36 -21.94 -22.83 29.18
CA ASN A 36 -21.33 -24.07 29.67
C ASN A 36 -19.88 -23.84 30.14
N PHE A 37 -19.47 -22.60 30.40
CA PHE A 37 -18.10 -22.21 30.77
C PHE A 37 -17.01 -22.61 29.77
N ILE A 38 -17.37 -22.82 28.50
CA ILE A 38 -16.41 -23.07 27.42
C ILE A 38 -15.86 -21.73 26.93
N LEU A 39 -14.53 -21.61 26.89
CA LEU A 39 -13.83 -20.43 26.39
C LEU A 39 -14.17 -20.16 24.91
N LYS A 40 -14.56 -18.92 24.62
CA LYS A 40 -14.92 -18.43 23.28
C LYS A 40 -14.06 -17.26 22.82
N GLY A 41 -13.39 -16.56 23.73
CA GLY A 41 -12.50 -15.46 23.38
C GLY A 41 -11.78 -14.86 24.58
N LEU A 42 -11.00 -13.82 24.33
CA LEU A 42 -10.28 -13.08 25.34
C LEU A 42 -10.27 -11.61 24.93
N ILE A 43 -10.63 -10.73 25.87
CA ILE A 43 -10.44 -9.28 25.73
C ILE A 43 -9.32 -8.86 26.67
N THR A 44 -8.44 -7.98 26.21
CA THR A 44 -7.36 -7.43 27.03
C THR A 44 -7.48 -5.92 27.18
N ILE A 45 -6.90 -5.38 28.26
CA ILE A 45 -6.81 -3.92 28.43
C ILE A 45 -6.05 -3.25 27.28
N LYS A 46 -5.07 -3.95 26.68
CA LYS A 46 -4.33 -3.47 25.51
C LYS A 46 -5.23 -3.23 24.31
N ASP A 47 -6.26 -4.06 24.11
CA ASP A 47 -7.18 -3.88 22.98
C ASP A 47 -7.93 -2.54 23.10
N ILE A 48 -8.34 -2.18 24.32
CA ILE A 48 -9.03 -0.93 24.63
C ILE A 48 -8.07 0.26 24.48
N GLU A 49 -6.87 0.19 25.08
CA GLU A 49 -5.86 1.24 24.97
C GLU A 49 -5.47 1.51 23.51
N LYS A 50 -5.39 0.48 22.67
CA LYS A 50 -5.07 0.62 21.25
C LYS A 50 -6.18 1.31 20.47
N VAL A 51 -7.45 1.10 20.82
CA VAL A 51 -8.59 1.79 20.19
C VAL A 51 -8.52 3.29 20.47
N GLU A 52 -8.26 3.67 21.73
CA GLU A 52 -8.14 5.07 22.13
C GLU A 52 -6.89 5.73 21.53
N LYS A 53 -5.75 5.03 21.54
CA LYS A 53 -4.49 5.54 21.00
C LYS A 53 -4.50 5.71 19.48
N PHE A 54 -5.24 4.88 18.75
CA PHE A 54 -5.28 4.88 17.29
C PHE A 54 -6.73 4.96 16.76
N PRO A 55 -7.41 6.12 16.92
CA PRO A 55 -8.82 6.26 16.57
C PRO A 55 -9.07 6.14 15.06
N ASN A 56 -8.07 6.46 14.23
CA ASN A 56 -8.14 6.38 12.77
C ASN A 56 -7.59 5.04 12.22
N ALA A 57 -7.45 4.00 13.05
CA ALA A 57 -6.97 2.70 12.61
C ALA A 57 -7.91 2.05 11.59
N CYS A 58 -7.35 1.55 10.48
CA CYS A 58 -8.10 0.84 9.46
C CYS A 58 -8.42 -0.58 9.96
N LYS A 59 -9.69 -0.83 10.26
CA LYS A 59 -10.17 -2.09 10.86
C LYS A 59 -11.22 -2.78 9.99
N ASP A 60 -11.30 -4.10 10.13
CA ASP A 60 -12.39 -4.91 9.59
C ASP A 60 -13.66 -4.82 10.47
N ALA A 61 -14.74 -5.48 10.05
CA ALA A 61 -16.00 -5.51 10.79
C ALA A 61 -15.90 -6.17 12.17
N LYS A 62 -14.81 -6.90 12.47
CA LYS A 62 -14.53 -7.54 13.76
C LYS A 62 -13.59 -6.70 14.64
N GLY A 63 -13.19 -5.51 14.20
CA GLY A 63 -12.27 -4.62 14.91
C GLY A 63 -10.79 -4.97 14.78
N ARG A 64 -10.43 -5.93 13.92
CA ARG A 64 -9.04 -6.32 13.64
C ARG A 64 -8.41 -5.38 12.62
N LEU A 65 -7.10 -5.16 12.69
CA LEU A 65 -6.40 -4.34 11.69
C LEU A 65 -6.48 -5.01 10.31
N ARG A 66 -6.72 -4.22 9.27
CA ARG A 66 -6.74 -4.73 7.91
C ARG A 66 -5.33 -4.99 7.38
N VAL A 67 -5.17 -6.06 6.62
CA VAL A 67 -3.89 -6.43 5.98
C VAL A 67 -4.12 -6.96 4.57
N GLY A 68 -3.23 -6.57 3.65
CA GLY A 68 -3.19 -7.09 2.28
C GLY A 68 -1.94 -7.92 2.03
N ALA A 69 -1.99 -8.82 1.05
CA ALA A 69 -0.85 -9.66 0.66
C ALA A 69 -0.68 -9.70 -0.86
N ALA A 70 0.57 -9.63 -1.31
CA ALA A 70 0.91 -9.78 -2.72
C ALA A 70 1.04 -11.26 -3.12
N VAL A 71 0.57 -11.59 -4.31
CA VAL A 71 0.76 -12.90 -4.95
C VAL A 71 1.27 -12.71 -6.37
N GLY A 72 2.12 -13.63 -6.79
CA GLY A 72 2.66 -13.70 -8.15
C GLY A 72 1.68 -14.36 -9.12
N VAL A 73 2.22 -14.80 -10.26
CA VAL A 73 1.47 -15.56 -11.27
C VAL A 73 2.19 -16.87 -11.58
N SER A 74 2.63 -17.57 -10.56
CA SER A 74 3.35 -18.85 -10.64
C SER A 74 2.43 -20.05 -10.39
N ARG A 75 2.95 -21.27 -10.52
CA ARG A 75 2.18 -22.51 -10.31
C ARG A 75 1.64 -22.67 -8.87
N ASP A 76 2.35 -22.15 -7.88
CA ASP A 76 1.97 -22.18 -6.45
C ASP A 76 1.02 -21.04 -6.03
N THR A 77 0.58 -20.19 -6.97
CA THR A 77 -0.26 -19.03 -6.66
C THR A 77 -1.53 -19.42 -5.91
N MET A 78 -2.21 -20.48 -6.34
CA MET A 78 -3.49 -20.90 -5.73
C MET A 78 -3.32 -21.41 -4.30
N GLU A 79 -2.26 -22.20 -4.04
CA GLU A 79 -1.92 -22.67 -2.70
C GLU A 79 -1.58 -21.49 -1.76
N ARG A 80 -0.81 -20.52 -2.26
CA ARG A 80 -0.49 -19.29 -1.53
C ARG A 80 -1.75 -18.49 -1.21
N VAL A 81 -2.66 -18.31 -2.17
CA VAL A 81 -3.93 -17.59 -1.95
C VAL A 81 -4.77 -18.33 -0.91
N GLU A 82 -4.90 -19.65 -1.01
CA GLU A 82 -5.65 -20.46 -0.04
C GLU A 82 -5.09 -20.28 1.38
N ALA A 83 -3.77 -20.38 1.56
CA ALA A 83 -3.13 -20.17 2.86
C ALA A 83 -3.39 -18.77 3.43
N LEU A 84 -3.34 -17.73 2.59
CA LEU A 84 -3.59 -16.34 2.98
C LEU A 84 -5.06 -16.09 3.35
N VAL A 85 -6.00 -16.64 2.58
CA VAL A 85 -7.45 -16.58 2.87
C VAL A 85 -7.77 -17.32 4.16
N ASN A 86 -7.16 -18.48 4.39
CA ASN A 86 -7.29 -19.22 5.64
C ASN A 86 -6.76 -18.42 6.84
N ALA A 87 -5.67 -17.66 6.64
CA ALA A 87 -5.13 -16.71 7.61
C ALA A 87 -5.94 -15.41 7.75
N LYS A 88 -7.04 -15.24 7.01
CA LYS A 88 -7.98 -14.10 7.07
C LYS A 88 -7.38 -12.77 6.60
N VAL A 89 -6.56 -12.80 5.54
CA VAL A 89 -6.19 -11.59 4.81
C VAL A 89 -7.43 -10.84 4.29
N ASP A 90 -7.39 -9.51 4.22
CA ASP A 90 -8.52 -8.70 3.73
C ASP A 90 -8.52 -8.53 2.22
N VAL A 91 -7.33 -8.49 1.60
CA VAL A 91 -7.18 -8.21 0.18
C VAL A 91 -5.94 -8.90 -0.40
N ILE A 92 -6.09 -9.46 -1.59
CA ILE A 92 -4.98 -10.03 -2.38
C ILE A 92 -4.60 -9.05 -3.49
N VAL A 93 -3.31 -8.88 -3.73
CA VAL A 93 -2.78 -8.09 -4.84
C VAL A 93 -2.04 -9.02 -5.81
N VAL A 94 -2.63 -9.27 -6.98
CA VAL A 94 -1.95 -9.95 -8.08
C VAL A 94 -0.94 -8.97 -8.67
N ASP A 95 0.35 -9.20 -8.38
CA ASP A 95 1.45 -8.27 -8.68
C ASP A 95 2.34 -8.81 -9.81
N THR A 96 2.21 -8.23 -10.99
CA THR A 96 3.06 -8.53 -12.15
C THR A 96 3.57 -7.24 -12.80
N ALA A 97 4.70 -7.32 -13.51
CA ALA A 97 5.17 -6.20 -14.33
C ALA A 97 4.22 -5.87 -15.50
N HIS A 98 3.47 -6.87 -16.01
CA HIS A 98 2.54 -6.68 -17.12
C HIS A 98 1.18 -7.37 -16.86
N GLY A 99 0.25 -6.60 -16.27
CA GLY A 99 -1.09 -7.07 -15.91
C GLY A 99 -1.94 -7.47 -17.12
N HIS A 100 -1.71 -6.90 -18.29
CA HIS A 100 -2.48 -7.19 -19.52
C HIS A 100 -2.05 -8.49 -20.22
N SER A 101 -1.56 -9.47 -19.45
CA SER A 101 -1.18 -10.80 -19.93
C SER A 101 -2.32 -11.80 -19.79
N THR A 102 -2.46 -12.71 -20.77
CA THR A 102 -3.43 -13.82 -20.70
C THR A 102 -3.25 -14.68 -19.46
N ARG A 103 -2.01 -14.86 -18.96
CA ARG A 103 -1.72 -15.67 -17.76
C ARG A 103 -2.32 -15.00 -16.51
N VAL A 104 -2.16 -13.69 -16.40
CA VAL A 104 -2.69 -12.87 -15.30
C VAL A 104 -4.22 -12.90 -15.28
N ILE A 105 -4.84 -12.70 -16.45
CA ILE A 105 -6.31 -12.74 -16.59
C ILE A 105 -6.87 -14.11 -16.17
N LYS A 106 -6.20 -15.21 -16.54
CA LYS A 106 -6.59 -16.55 -16.13
C LYS A 106 -6.51 -16.73 -14.62
N VAL A 107 -5.41 -16.33 -14.00
CA VAL A 107 -5.22 -16.41 -12.53
C VAL A 107 -6.26 -15.58 -11.78
N ILE A 108 -6.55 -14.35 -12.23
CA ILE A 108 -7.59 -13.51 -11.62
C ILE A 108 -8.95 -14.22 -11.64
N LYS A 109 -9.35 -14.74 -12.81
CA LYS A 109 -10.63 -15.48 -12.94
C LYS A 109 -10.66 -16.72 -12.04
N GLU A 110 -9.53 -17.41 -11.92
CA GLU A 110 -9.42 -18.59 -11.08
C GLU A 110 -9.51 -18.26 -9.59
N ILE A 111 -8.86 -17.18 -9.13
CA ILE A 111 -8.96 -16.69 -7.75
C ILE A 111 -10.41 -16.32 -7.45
N LYS A 112 -11.06 -15.49 -8.27
CA LYS A 112 -12.45 -15.05 -8.06
C LYS A 112 -13.46 -16.19 -8.14
N ARG A 113 -13.15 -17.29 -8.82
CA ARG A 113 -14.01 -18.49 -8.87
C ARG A 113 -13.92 -19.33 -7.60
N ASN A 114 -12.73 -19.41 -7.00
CA ASN A 114 -12.47 -20.33 -5.88
C ASN A 114 -12.55 -19.66 -4.50
N PHE A 115 -12.39 -18.33 -4.43
CA PHE A 115 -12.33 -17.61 -3.17
C PHE A 115 -13.20 -16.35 -3.18
N ASP A 116 -13.92 -16.13 -2.09
CA ASP A 116 -14.63 -14.88 -1.80
C ASP A 116 -13.67 -13.92 -1.09
N ILE A 117 -12.91 -13.15 -1.88
CA ILE A 117 -11.90 -12.21 -1.40
C ILE A 117 -11.81 -10.99 -2.32
N GLU A 118 -11.49 -9.84 -1.73
CA GLU A 118 -11.17 -8.61 -2.45
C GLU A 118 -9.85 -8.79 -3.21
N LEU A 119 -9.85 -8.43 -4.49
CA LEU A 119 -8.75 -8.70 -5.40
C LEU A 119 -8.31 -7.43 -6.14
N VAL A 120 -7.07 -7.02 -5.92
CA VAL A 120 -6.41 -5.98 -6.70
C VAL A 120 -5.63 -6.61 -7.85
N GLY A 121 -5.83 -6.12 -9.06
CA GLY A 121 -5.04 -6.53 -10.24
C GLY A 121 -4.15 -5.41 -10.77
N GLY A 122 -2.89 -5.75 -11.09
CA GLY A 122 -1.99 -4.84 -11.78
C GLY A 122 -0.62 -5.47 -12.10
N ASN A 123 0.31 -4.71 -12.69
CA ASN A 123 0.16 -3.30 -13.07
C ASN A 123 -0.32 -3.15 -14.51
N VAL A 124 -1.12 -2.10 -14.75
CA VAL A 124 -1.49 -1.64 -16.09
C VAL A 124 -1.23 -0.15 -16.23
N ALA A 125 -1.21 0.35 -17.46
CA ALA A 125 -0.99 1.77 -17.75
C ALA A 125 -1.83 2.30 -18.92
N THR A 126 -2.75 1.49 -19.46
CA THR A 126 -3.58 1.83 -20.63
C THR A 126 -5.05 1.49 -20.37
N PHE A 127 -5.93 2.09 -21.17
CA PHE A 127 -7.38 1.84 -21.14
C PHE A 127 -7.70 0.34 -21.34
N GLU A 128 -7.10 -0.30 -22.34
CA GLU A 128 -7.38 -1.70 -22.70
C GLU A 128 -6.90 -2.65 -21.61
N GLY A 129 -5.71 -2.40 -21.05
CA GLY A 129 -5.20 -3.21 -19.94
C GLY A 129 -6.08 -3.11 -18.71
N ALA A 130 -6.53 -1.89 -18.38
CA ALA A 130 -7.48 -1.68 -17.30
C ALA A 130 -8.81 -2.41 -17.56
N GLU A 131 -9.40 -2.23 -18.75
CA GLU A 131 -10.68 -2.84 -19.09
C GLU A 131 -10.61 -4.38 -19.05
N SER A 132 -9.53 -4.96 -19.56
CA SER A 132 -9.30 -6.41 -19.54
C SER A 132 -9.25 -6.98 -18.12
N LEU A 133 -8.53 -6.32 -17.20
CA LEU A 133 -8.48 -6.75 -15.81
C LEU A 133 -9.82 -6.58 -15.10
N ILE A 134 -10.52 -5.47 -15.32
CA ILE A 134 -11.87 -5.22 -14.77
C ILE A 134 -12.84 -6.31 -15.23
N LYS A 135 -12.87 -6.63 -16.52
CA LYS A 135 -13.69 -7.72 -17.08
C LYS A 135 -13.29 -9.11 -16.57
N ALA A 136 -12.07 -9.27 -16.06
CA ALA A 136 -11.63 -10.51 -15.43
C ALA A 136 -12.17 -10.67 -13.99
N GLY A 137 -12.67 -9.59 -13.37
CA GLY A 137 -13.36 -9.64 -12.07
C GLY A 137 -12.58 -9.07 -10.88
N ILE A 138 -11.59 -8.20 -11.12
CA ILE A 138 -10.90 -7.49 -10.02
C ILE A 138 -11.83 -6.48 -9.33
N ASP A 139 -11.57 -6.22 -8.06
CA ASP A 139 -12.31 -5.26 -7.24
C ASP A 139 -11.58 -3.90 -7.14
N ALA A 140 -10.27 -3.87 -7.42
CA ALA A 140 -9.51 -2.63 -7.57
C ALA A 140 -8.37 -2.76 -8.60
N LEU A 141 -7.99 -1.65 -9.22
CA LEU A 141 -6.97 -1.60 -10.25
C LEU A 141 -5.68 -0.93 -9.76
N LYS A 142 -4.54 -1.59 -9.91
CA LYS A 142 -3.21 -1.02 -9.61
C LYS A 142 -2.54 -0.51 -10.88
N VAL A 143 -2.22 0.79 -10.90
CA VAL A 143 -1.82 1.54 -12.11
C VAL A 143 -0.40 2.06 -11.99
N GLY A 144 0.42 1.74 -13.00
CA GLY A 144 1.76 2.32 -13.18
C GLY A 144 2.77 1.34 -13.75
N ILE A 145 3.40 1.69 -14.87
CA ILE A 145 4.49 0.90 -15.46
C ILE A 145 5.75 1.78 -15.60
N GLY A 146 6.79 1.40 -14.85
CA GLY A 146 8.06 2.10 -14.77
C GLY A 146 8.14 3.45 -14.02
N PRO A 147 7.15 3.95 -13.23
CA PRO A 147 7.28 5.24 -12.55
C PRO A 147 8.08 5.16 -11.23
N GLY A 148 8.34 3.97 -10.71
CA GLY A 148 8.98 3.79 -9.41
C GLY A 148 10.43 4.30 -9.39
N SER A 149 10.88 4.85 -8.25
CA SER A 149 12.21 5.48 -8.12
C SER A 149 13.39 4.53 -8.35
N ILE A 150 13.14 3.22 -8.24
CA ILE A 150 14.15 2.15 -8.40
C ILE A 150 13.84 1.23 -9.59
N CYS A 151 12.84 1.58 -10.40
CA CYS A 151 12.43 0.77 -11.53
C CYS A 151 13.13 1.25 -12.80
N THR A 152 13.74 0.34 -13.53
CA THR A 152 14.46 0.64 -14.77
C THR A 152 13.74 0.10 -16.00
N THR A 153 12.51 -0.43 -15.88
CA THR A 153 11.70 -0.97 -17.00
C THR A 153 11.64 -0.02 -18.21
N ARG A 154 11.46 1.29 -17.99
CA ARG A 154 11.45 2.27 -19.09
C ARG A 154 12.78 2.42 -19.81
N VAL A 155 13.88 2.21 -19.10
CA VAL A 155 15.24 2.36 -19.64
C VAL A 155 15.69 1.06 -20.29
N ILE A 156 15.49 -0.08 -19.61
CA ILE A 156 16.00 -1.39 -20.03
C ILE A 156 15.08 -2.03 -21.08
N ALA A 157 13.77 -2.06 -20.84
CA ALA A 157 12.80 -2.64 -21.77
C ALA A 157 12.22 -1.62 -22.76
N GLY A 158 12.40 -0.31 -22.52
CA GLY A 158 11.80 0.75 -23.34
C GLY A 158 10.30 0.92 -23.14
N VAL A 159 9.71 0.30 -22.11
CA VAL A 159 8.25 0.23 -21.91
C VAL A 159 7.79 1.08 -20.72
N GLY A 160 6.74 1.88 -20.92
CA GLY A 160 6.04 2.57 -19.84
C GLY A 160 5.19 3.74 -20.34
N VAL A 161 4.41 4.34 -19.43
CA VAL A 161 3.56 5.50 -19.70
C VAL A 161 3.74 6.52 -18.57
N PRO A 162 3.89 7.83 -18.84
CA PRO A 162 3.92 8.85 -17.79
C PRO A 162 2.76 8.68 -16.78
N GLN A 163 3.08 8.70 -15.48
CA GLN A 163 2.16 8.18 -14.45
C GLN A 163 0.83 8.93 -14.38
N VAL A 164 0.86 10.26 -14.56
CA VAL A 164 -0.36 11.07 -14.62
C VAL A 164 -1.29 10.63 -15.76
N SER A 165 -0.72 10.46 -16.96
CA SER A 165 -1.46 9.99 -18.13
C SER A 165 -1.96 8.55 -17.95
N ALA A 166 -1.14 7.67 -17.36
CA ALA A 166 -1.55 6.29 -17.08
C ALA A 166 -2.78 6.23 -16.15
N ILE A 167 -2.81 7.06 -15.10
CA ILE A 167 -3.97 7.16 -14.19
C ILE A 167 -5.19 7.66 -14.95
N GLN A 168 -5.06 8.72 -15.75
CA GLN A 168 -6.17 9.28 -16.53
C GLN A 168 -6.76 8.24 -17.50
N GLU A 169 -5.91 7.52 -18.25
CA GLU A 169 -6.34 6.50 -19.19
C GLU A 169 -7.03 5.32 -18.50
N CYS A 170 -6.45 4.83 -17.40
CA CYS A 170 -7.07 3.74 -16.63
C CYS A 170 -8.39 4.20 -15.96
N LYS A 171 -8.49 5.46 -15.52
CA LYS A 171 -9.72 6.00 -14.92
C LYS A 171 -10.87 6.03 -15.92
N ARG A 172 -10.59 6.31 -17.19
CA ARG A 172 -11.60 6.27 -18.27
C ARG A 172 -12.26 4.88 -18.35
N ALA A 173 -11.47 3.81 -18.29
CA ALA A 173 -12.00 2.44 -18.27
C ALA A 173 -12.77 2.14 -16.98
N ALA A 174 -12.17 2.45 -15.83
CA ALA A 174 -12.70 2.08 -14.52
C ALA A 174 -13.97 2.83 -14.12
N LYS A 175 -14.16 4.06 -14.61
CA LYS A 175 -15.36 4.87 -14.32
C LYS A 175 -16.66 4.17 -14.73
N LYS A 176 -16.66 3.44 -15.84
CA LYS A 176 -17.83 2.69 -16.33
C LYS A 176 -18.27 1.57 -15.39
N TYR A 177 -17.31 0.99 -14.67
CA TYR A 177 -17.51 -0.18 -13.82
C TYR A 177 -17.44 0.14 -12.32
N HIS A 178 -17.27 1.41 -11.96
CA HIS A 178 -17.10 1.87 -10.57
C HIS A 178 -15.94 1.20 -9.83
N ILE A 179 -14.85 0.87 -10.56
CA ILE A 179 -13.66 0.25 -9.96
C ILE A 179 -12.70 1.32 -9.43
N PRO A 180 -12.26 1.23 -8.16
CA PRO A 180 -11.27 2.14 -7.59
C PRO A 180 -9.86 1.92 -8.15
N LEU A 181 -9.09 3.00 -8.22
CA LEU A 181 -7.72 3.02 -8.74
C LEU A 181 -6.68 3.27 -7.64
N ILE A 182 -5.58 2.54 -7.73
CA ILE A 182 -4.38 2.71 -6.91
C ILE A 182 -3.26 3.23 -7.81
N ALA A 183 -2.79 4.46 -7.56
CA ALA A 183 -1.60 4.99 -8.22
C ALA A 183 -0.33 4.40 -7.58
N ASP A 184 0.40 3.56 -8.30
CA ASP A 184 1.58 2.85 -7.81
C ASP A 184 2.89 3.42 -8.40
N GLY A 185 3.70 4.03 -7.54
CA GLY A 185 5.02 4.57 -7.87
C GLY A 185 5.03 6.01 -8.41
N GLY A 186 6.24 6.60 -8.43
CA GLY A 186 6.49 7.96 -8.93
C GLY A 186 6.22 9.10 -7.95
N ILE A 187 5.74 8.80 -6.74
CA ILE A 187 5.44 9.79 -5.70
C ILE A 187 6.72 10.14 -4.95
N LYS A 188 7.13 11.40 -5.03
CA LYS A 188 8.31 11.94 -4.31
C LYS A 188 7.90 12.87 -3.18
N TYR A 189 6.82 13.62 -3.37
CA TYR A 189 6.33 14.59 -2.40
C TYR A 189 4.83 14.42 -2.13
N SER A 190 4.34 14.98 -1.03
CA SER A 190 2.90 14.98 -0.69
C SER A 190 2.04 15.58 -1.81
N GLY A 191 2.54 16.60 -2.50
CA GLY A 191 1.87 17.20 -3.66
C GLY A 191 1.65 16.23 -4.82
N ASP A 192 2.50 15.22 -4.99
CA ASP A 192 2.32 14.20 -6.03
C ASP A 192 1.14 13.27 -5.69
N ILE A 193 0.89 13.01 -4.40
CA ILE A 193 -0.32 12.30 -3.95
C ILE A 193 -1.56 13.12 -4.30
N THR A 194 -1.56 14.43 -3.98
CA THR A 194 -2.67 15.31 -4.32
C THR A 194 -2.95 15.29 -5.82
N LYS A 195 -1.91 15.39 -6.66
CA LYS A 195 -2.03 15.34 -8.12
C LYS A 195 -2.58 13.98 -8.59
N ALA A 196 -2.05 12.87 -8.09
CA ALA A 196 -2.50 11.52 -8.43
C ALA A 196 -3.98 11.31 -8.10
N LEU A 197 -4.41 11.75 -6.91
CA LEU A 197 -5.82 11.70 -6.50
C LEU A 197 -6.69 12.60 -7.41
N ALA A 198 -6.25 13.83 -7.67
CA ALA A 198 -6.98 14.78 -8.50
C ALA A 198 -7.15 14.31 -9.96
N VAL A 199 -6.20 13.56 -10.52
CA VAL A 199 -6.34 13.00 -11.89
C VAL A 199 -7.14 11.68 -11.96
N GLY A 200 -7.62 11.17 -10.83
CA GLY A 200 -8.62 10.09 -10.80
C GLY A 200 -8.28 8.86 -9.98
N ALA A 201 -7.10 8.78 -9.36
CA ALA A 201 -6.79 7.71 -8.42
C ALA A 201 -7.59 7.87 -7.12
N ASP A 202 -7.95 6.76 -6.49
CA ASP A 202 -8.69 6.73 -5.23
C ASP A 202 -7.75 6.50 -4.04
N SER A 203 -6.57 5.94 -4.30
CA SER A 203 -5.47 5.81 -3.34
C SER A 203 -4.11 5.85 -4.02
N ALA A 204 -3.04 5.95 -3.22
CA ALA A 204 -1.67 5.94 -3.67
C ALA A 204 -0.87 4.86 -2.94
N MET A 205 -0.13 4.04 -3.70
CA MET A 205 0.82 3.05 -3.16
C MET A 205 2.23 3.63 -3.24
N ILE A 206 2.90 3.69 -2.09
CA ILE A 206 4.15 4.42 -1.90
C ILE A 206 5.24 3.45 -1.42
N GLY A 207 6.38 3.45 -2.11
CA GLY A 207 7.55 2.65 -1.76
C GLY A 207 8.64 3.48 -1.07
N SER A 208 9.37 4.28 -1.84
CA SER A 208 10.60 4.97 -1.40
C SER A 208 10.43 5.85 -0.15
N LEU A 209 9.30 6.54 -0.01
CA LEU A 209 9.05 7.38 1.17
C LEU A 209 8.89 6.56 2.45
N PHE A 210 8.38 5.34 2.36
CA PHE A 210 8.17 4.44 3.50
C PHE A 210 9.37 3.52 3.75
N ALA A 211 10.21 3.27 2.74
CA ALA A 211 11.40 2.43 2.90
C ALA A 211 12.42 2.96 3.92
N GLY A 212 12.40 4.27 4.21
CA GLY A 212 13.28 4.89 5.21
C GLY A 212 12.72 4.91 6.63
N THR A 213 11.49 4.44 6.86
CA THR A 213 10.86 4.52 8.19
C THR A 213 11.34 3.40 9.10
N GLU A 214 11.21 3.59 10.41
CA GLU A 214 11.64 2.64 11.43
C GLU A 214 11.01 1.25 11.23
N GLU A 215 9.70 1.21 10.98
CA GLU A 215 8.87 0.01 10.86
C GLU A 215 9.08 -0.76 9.54
N SER A 216 9.75 -0.15 8.56
CA SER A 216 10.07 -0.85 7.30
C SER A 216 11.05 -2.01 7.57
N PRO A 217 11.01 -3.10 6.80
CA PRO A 217 11.98 -4.18 6.93
C PRO A 217 13.39 -3.71 6.52
N GLY A 218 14.42 -4.39 7.02
CA GLY A 218 15.82 -4.11 6.70
C GLY A 218 16.54 -3.30 7.79
N GLU A 219 17.87 -3.28 7.69
CA GLU A 219 18.74 -2.69 8.72
C GLU A 219 18.99 -1.18 8.47
N VAL A 220 19.27 -0.48 9.57
CA VAL A 220 19.77 0.90 9.51
C VAL A 220 21.27 0.86 9.31
N VAL A 221 21.74 1.44 8.21
CA VAL A 221 23.15 1.47 7.83
C VAL A 221 23.69 2.89 8.03
N LEU A 222 24.82 3.00 8.72
CA LEU A 222 25.54 4.27 8.86
C LEU A 222 26.43 4.49 7.63
N TYR A 223 26.26 5.60 6.93
CA TYR A 223 27.10 5.96 5.79
C TYR A 223 27.42 7.46 5.82
N LYS A 224 28.72 7.79 5.78
CA LYS A 224 29.22 9.18 5.86
C LYS A 224 28.59 9.99 7.01
N GLY A 225 28.41 9.36 8.18
CA GLY A 225 27.85 10.00 9.37
C GLY A 225 26.33 10.21 9.36
N ARG A 226 25.61 9.69 8.37
CA ARG A 226 24.14 9.72 8.30
C ARG A 226 23.56 8.31 8.29
N SER A 227 22.37 8.16 8.86
CA SER A 227 21.63 6.90 8.91
C SER A 227 20.79 6.73 7.65
N TYR A 228 20.87 5.54 7.05
CA TYR A 228 20.13 5.13 5.87
C TYR A 228 19.44 3.78 6.12
N LYS A 229 18.46 3.43 5.29
CA LYS A 229 17.95 2.06 5.17
C LYS A 229 18.16 1.51 3.77
N GLU A 230 18.37 0.21 3.67
CA GLU A 230 18.45 -0.48 2.38
C GLU A 230 17.10 -0.48 1.67
N TYR A 231 17.10 -0.19 0.37
CA TYR A 231 15.90 -0.17 -0.45
C TYR A 231 16.19 -0.72 -1.84
N ARG A 232 15.39 -1.68 -2.30
CA ARG A 232 15.59 -2.33 -3.60
C ARG A 232 14.31 -2.56 -4.36
N GLY A 233 14.42 -2.50 -5.68
CA GLY A 233 13.33 -2.81 -6.59
C GLY A 233 13.05 -4.29 -6.66
N MET A 234 11.79 -4.66 -6.88
CA MET A 234 11.43 -6.07 -7.11
C MET A 234 12.11 -6.65 -8.36
N GLY A 235 12.50 -5.80 -9.32
CA GLY A 235 13.26 -6.20 -10.50
C GLY A 235 14.78 -6.17 -10.32
N SER A 236 15.28 -5.89 -9.11
CA SER A 236 16.71 -5.97 -8.81
C SER A 236 17.18 -7.42 -8.69
N ILE A 237 18.46 -7.65 -8.95
CA ILE A 237 19.07 -8.99 -8.84
C ILE A 237 18.85 -9.59 -7.44
N GLY A 238 19.02 -8.82 -6.36
CA GLY A 238 18.88 -9.34 -5.01
C GLY A 238 17.43 -9.63 -4.61
N ALA A 239 16.45 -8.91 -5.17
CA ALA A 239 15.04 -9.27 -5.02
C ALA A 239 14.68 -10.52 -5.84
N MET A 240 15.11 -10.59 -7.11
CA MET A 240 14.82 -11.71 -8.00
C MET A 240 15.41 -13.02 -7.48
N LYS A 241 16.66 -12.99 -6.96
CA LYS A 241 17.28 -14.14 -6.29
C LYS A 241 16.49 -14.62 -5.06
N LYS A 242 15.65 -13.76 -4.47
CA LYS A 242 14.81 -14.06 -3.29
C LYS A 242 13.33 -14.28 -3.64
N GLY A 243 13.00 -14.50 -4.91
CA GLY A 243 11.69 -15.03 -5.32
C GLY A 243 10.78 -14.06 -6.10
N SER A 244 11.28 -12.92 -6.58
CA SER A 244 10.49 -12.01 -7.43
C SER A 244 10.67 -12.22 -8.94
N LYS A 245 11.23 -13.36 -9.36
CA LYS A 245 11.51 -13.64 -10.78
C LYS A 245 10.25 -13.72 -11.65
N ASP A 246 9.19 -14.32 -11.10
CA ASP A 246 7.90 -14.54 -11.79
C ASP A 246 7.23 -13.24 -12.19
N ARG A 247 7.38 -12.20 -11.36
CA ARG A 247 6.90 -10.85 -11.64
C ARG A 247 7.44 -10.29 -12.98
N TYR A 248 8.65 -10.69 -13.36
CA TYR A 248 9.37 -10.24 -14.57
C TYR A 248 9.54 -11.36 -15.61
N PHE A 249 8.74 -12.42 -15.52
CA PHE A 249 8.74 -13.53 -16.50
C PHE A 249 10.09 -14.25 -16.65
N GLN A 250 10.89 -14.28 -15.57
CA GLN A 250 12.23 -14.87 -15.56
C GLN A 250 12.35 -16.08 -14.61
N GLU A 251 11.25 -16.81 -14.39
CA GLU A 251 11.19 -17.96 -13.47
C GLU A 251 12.21 -19.05 -13.81
N GLU A 252 12.39 -19.31 -15.11
CA GLU A 252 13.29 -20.34 -15.64
C GLU A 252 14.73 -19.84 -15.83
N ALA A 253 15.00 -18.54 -15.62
CA ALA A 253 16.32 -17.96 -15.83
C ALA A 253 17.28 -18.29 -14.66
N GLU A 254 18.48 -18.75 -15.02
CA GLU A 254 19.59 -18.95 -14.08
C GLU A 254 19.98 -17.63 -13.42
N ASN A 255 20.44 -17.69 -12.15
CA ASN A 255 20.74 -16.49 -11.36
C ASN A 255 21.83 -15.58 -11.96
N ASN A 256 22.71 -16.12 -12.80
CA ASN A 256 23.78 -15.40 -13.50
C ASN A 256 23.33 -14.81 -14.86
N LYS A 257 22.14 -15.15 -15.35
CA LYS A 257 21.58 -14.69 -16.64
C LYS A 257 20.34 -13.80 -16.47
N LEU A 258 20.06 -13.34 -15.26
CA LEU A 258 18.94 -12.46 -14.98
C LEU A 258 19.14 -11.10 -15.67
N VAL A 259 18.08 -10.58 -16.28
CA VAL A 259 18.01 -9.23 -16.85
C VAL A 259 17.20 -8.34 -15.89
N PRO A 260 17.86 -7.56 -15.01
CA PRO A 260 17.15 -6.82 -13.97
C PRO A 260 16.44 -5.57 -14.51
N GLU A 261 15.20 -5.38 -14.08
CA GLU A 261 14.38 -4.19 -14.34
C GLU A 261 14.24 -3.28 -13.10
N GLY A 262 15.16 -3.44 -12.15
CA GLY A 262 15.27 -2.56 -11.00
C GLY A 262 16.67 -2.54 -10.41
N ILE A 263 16.89 -1.56 -9.53
CA ILE A 263 18.18 -1.33 -8.85
C ILE A 263 18.04 -1.50 -7.34
N GLU A 264 19.19 -1.60 -6.67
CA GLU A 264 19.32 -1.55 -5.22
C GLU A 264 19.98 -0.22 -4.84
N GLY A 265 19.55 0.35 -3.72
CA GLY A 265 20.02 1.62 -3.24
C GLY A 265 19.78 1.78 -1.75
N ARG A 266 19.97 3.01 -1.28
CA ARG A 266 19.75 3.40 0.11
C ARG A 266 18.85 4.63 0.13
N VAL A 267 17.97 4.69 1.12
CA VAL A 267 17.14 5.86 1.38
C VAL A 267 17.46 6.41 2.75
N SER A 268 17.43 7.73 2.89
CA SER A 268 17.68 8.40 4.18
C SER A 268 16.72 7.89 5.26
N TYR A 269 17.22 7.66 6.48
CA TYR A 269 16.37 7.27 7.62
C TYR A 269 15.40 8.39 7.97
N LYS A 270 14.10 8.07 8.09
CA LYS A 270 13.01 9.06 8.25
C LYS A 270 12.32 9.01 9.60
N GLY A 271 12.77 8.16 10.52
CA GLY A 271 12.12 7.97 11.82
C GLY A 271 10.80 7.19 11.73
N PRO A 272 9.89 7.38 12.70
CA PRO A 272 8.64 6.63 12.78
C PRO A 272 7.71 6.88 11.57
N PHE A 273 7.07 5.82 11.08
CA PHE A 273 6.12 5.86 9.96
C PHE A 273 4.98 6.87 10.19
N SER A 274 4.49 6.97 11.43
CA SER A 274 3.41 7.89 11.80
C SER A 274 3.74 9.36 11.51
N ALA A 275 4.99 9.78 11.71
CA ALA A 275 5.45 11.13 11.41
C ALA A 275 5.47 11.41 9.90
N CYS A 276 5.89 10.43 9.11
CA CYS A 276 5.86 10.50 7.64
C CYS A 276 4.41 10.64 7.13
N VAL A 277 3.50 9.76 7.59
CA VAL A 277 2.08 9.80 7.19
C VAL A 277 1.42 11.12 7.58
N TYR A 278 1.72 11.67 8.76
CA TYR A 278 1.19 12.96 9.19
C TYR A 278 1.53 14.08 8.20
N GLN A 279 2.79 14.16 7.76
CA GLN A 279 3.23 15.17 6.78
C GLN A 279 2.60 14.97 5.40
N LEU A 280 2.47 13.72 4.95
CA LEU A 280 1.84 13.40 3.67
C LEU A 280 0.35 13.80 3.67
N LEU A 281 -0.38 13.44 4.72
CA LEU A 281 -1.79 13.82 4.88
C LEU A 281 -1.95 15.34 5.03
N GLY A 282 -1.04 16.01 5.73
CA GLY A 282 -1.01 17.47 5.82
C GLY A 282 -0.89 18.13 4.45
N GLY A 283 0.02 17.65 3.60
CA GLY A 283 0.17 18.14 2.23
C GLY A 283 -1.05 17.89 1.35
N VAL A 284 -1.71 16.72 1.48
CA VAL A 284 -2.95 16.42 0.77
C VAL A 284 -4.07 17.36 1.20
N ARG A 285 -4.25 17.58 2.52
CA ARG A 285 -5.25 18.52 3.05
C ARG A 285 -4.99 19.95 2.59
N SER A 286 -3.73 20.39 2.58
CA SER A 286 -3.35 21.71 2.07
C SER A 286 -3.69 21.85 0.59
N GLY A 287 -3.33 20.86 -0.24
CA GLY A 287 -3.68 20.84 -1.66
C GLY A 287 -5.19 20.89 -1.90
N MET A 288 -5.97 20.12 -1.14
CA MET A 288 -7.44 20.17 -1.19
C MET A 288 -7.99 21.53 -0.75
N GLY A 289 -7.38 22.17 0.25
CA GLY A 289 -7.72 23.52 0.70
C GLY A 289 -7.54 24.57 -0.38
N TYR A 290 -6.38 24.58 -1.06
CA TYR A 290 -6.12 25.48 -2.20
C TYR A 290 -7.08 25.24 -3.36
N CYS A 291 -7.49 23.99 -3.60
CA CYS A 291 -8.47 23.64 -4.60
C CYS A 291 -9.92 23.93 -4.20
N GLY A 292 -10.20 24.33 -2.95
CA GLY A 292 -11.55 24.60 -2.46
C GLY A 292 -12.46 23.38 -2.43
N VAL A 293 -11.92 22.18 -2.16
CA VAL A 293 -12.67 20.91 -2.19
C VAL A 293 -12.70 20.22 -0.83
N LYS A 294 -13.85 19.64 -0.46
CA LYS A 294 -14.03 19.04 0.88
C LYS A 294 -13.70 17.55 0.97
N ASN A 295 -13.57 16.85 -0.16
CA ASN A 295 -13.28 15.43 -0.21
C ASN A 295 -12.61 15.02 -1.55
N ILE A 296 -12.12 13.78 -1.62
CA ILE A 296 -11.41 13.25 -2.80
C ILE A 296 -12.31 13.24 -4.05
N LYS A 297 -13.61 12.98 -3.90
CA LYS A 297 -14.56 12.99 -5.02
C LYS A 297 -14.66 14.38 -5.66
N GLU A 298 -14.72 15.42 -4.84
CA GLU A 298 -14.68 16.80 -5.33
C GLU A 298 -13.32 17.16 -5.92
N LEU A 299 -12.22 16.69 -5.31
CA LEU A 299 -10.86 16.87 -5.85
C LEU A 299 -10.78 16.32 -7.29
N GLN A 300 -11.28 15.10 -7.52
CA GLN A 300 -11.31 14.46 -8.85
C GLN A 300 -12.24 15.15 -9.85
N GLY A 301 -13.33 15.77 -9.38
CA GLY A 301 -14.40 16.27 -10.26
C GLY A 301 -14.40 17.79 -10.52
N LYS A 302 -13.80 18.59 -9.63
CA LYS A 302 -13.88 20.06 -9.66
C LYS A 302 -12.55 20.75 -9.94
N THR A 303 -11.43 20.05 -9.85
CA THR A 303 -10.10 20.66 -10.04
C THR A 303 -9.67 20.68 -11.50
N LYS A 304 -8.73 21.58 -11.79
CA LYS A 304 -8.13 21.76 -13.12
C LYS A 304 -6.62 21.76 -12.99
N PHE A 305 -5.96 21.27 -14.03
CA PHE A 305 -4.51 21.28 -14.13
C PHE A 305 -4.07 22.29 -15.17
N VAL A 306 -2.87 22.83 -14.95
CA VAL A 306 -2.14 23.64 -15.93
C VAL A 306 -0.81 22.94 -16.18
N GLN A 307 -0.49 22.71 -17.45
CA GLN A 307 0.80 22.14 -17.83
C GLN A 307 1.88 23.19 -17.69
N ILE A 308 3.01 22.80 -17.11
CA ILE A 308 4.18 23.67 -16.93
C ILE A 308 5.35 23.18 -17.80
N THR A 309 6.24 24.11 -18.13
CA THR A 309 7.52 23.78 -18.77
C THR A 309 8.53 23.29 -17.75
N SER A 310 9.69 22.80 -18.20
CA SER A 310 10.81 22.46 -17.30
C SER A 310 11.31 23.68 -16.50
N ALA A 311 11.20 24.88 -17.05
CA ALA A 311 11.51 26.11 -16.32
C ALA A 311 10.50 26.36 -15.20
N GLY A 312 9.20 26.15 -15.46
CA GLY A 312 8.17 26.23 -14.43
C GLY A 312 8.33 25.19 -13.32
N LEU A 313 8.90 24.01 -13.64
CA LEU A 313 9.26 23.03 -12.60
C LEU A 313 10.40 23.53 -11.71
N ARG A 314 11.43 24.15 -12.29
CA ARG A 314 12.52 24.77 -11.50
C ARG A 314 11.98 25.90 -10.62
N GLU A 315 11.10 26.74 -11.17
CA GLU A 315 10.40 27.80 -10.42
C GLU A 315 9.57 27.23 -9.26
N SER A 316 8.92 26.09 -9.45
CA SER A 316 8.07 25.45 -8.42
C SER A 316 8.87 24.95 -7.20
N HIS A 317 10.16 24.70 -7.36
CA HIS A 317 11.06 24.30 -6.27
C HIS A 317 11.75 25.55 -5.68
N PRO A 318 12.19 25.56 -4.42
CA PRO A 318 13.05 26.63 -3.90
C PRO A 318 14.27 26.81 -4.81
N HIS A 319 14.50 28.02 -5.27
CA HIS A 319 15.59 28.40 -6.18
C HIS A 319 16.23 29.71 -5.69
N ASP A 320 17.44 29.99 -6.18
CA ASP A 320 18.21 31.22 -5.90
C ASP A 320 18.52 31.49 -4.42
N ILE A 321 18.53 30.43 -3.57
CA ILE A 321 18.91 30.50 -2.16
C ILE A 321 19.76 29.30 -1.73
N ILE A 322 20.50 29.46 -0.63
CA ILE A 322 21.16 28.35 0.07
C ILE A 322 20.24 27.86 1.18
N ILE A 323 19.83 26.58 1.11
CA ILE A 323 18.99 25.97 2.14
C ILE A 323 19.83 25.72 3.40
N THR A 324 19.50 26.40 4.49
CA THR A 324 20.18 26.24 5.78
C THR A 324 19.54 25.18 6.68
N LYS A 325 18.24 24.92 6.49
CA LYS A 325 17.48 23.92 7.24
C LYS A 325 16.38 23.32 6.35
N GLU A 326 16.39 22.00 6.22
CA GLU A 326 15.35 21.28 5.47
C GLU A 326 14.11 21.04 6.33
N ALA A 327 12.96 20.95 5.66
CA ALA A 327 11.68 20.64 6.30
C ALA A 327 11.39 19.13 6.19
N PRO A 328 10.65 18.53 7.13
CA PRO A 328 10.34 17.09 7.10
C PRO A 328 9.60 16.62 5.84
N ASN A 329 8.91 17.53 5.17
CA ASN A 329 8.09 17.30 3.98
C ASN A 329 8.79 17.70 2.66
N TYR A 330 10.04 18.20 2.71
CA TYR A 330 10.78 18.64 1.55
C TYR A 330 12.30 18.48 1.75
N GLY A 331 12.92 17.64 0.92
CA GLY A 331 14.37 17.50 0.82
C GLY A 331 14.78 17.38 -0.64
N ILE A 332 15.95 17.90 -0.96
CA ILE A 332 16.55 17.78 -2.30
C ILE A 332 17.67 16.74 -2.18
N GLU A 333 17.50 15.59 -2.83
CA GLU A 333 18.59 14.63 -3.08
C GLU A 333 19.22 14.89 -4.45
#